data_AF-A0A2N3D202-F1
#
_entry.id   AF-A0A2N3D202-F1
#
_cell.length_a   1.000
_cell.length_b   1.000
_cell.length_c   1.000
_cell.angle_alpha   90.00
_cell.angle_beta   90.00
_cell.angle_gamma   90.00
#
_symmetry.space_group_name_H-M   'P 1'
#
loop_
_entity.id
_entity.type
_entity.pdbx_description
1 polymer ?
#
loop_
_entity_poly.entity_id
_entity_poly.type
_entity_poly.pdbx_seq_one_letter_code
_entity_poly.pdbx_strand_id
1 'polypeptide(L)' 'RAALEGREYVIPDDVKALAVPVLRHRLTLSPAAEIEGRDMEALVAELVEATQAPR' A
#
# COMPACT_ATOMS: atom_id res chain seq x y z
N ARG A 1 -0.42 2.31 13.09
CA ARG A 1 0.83 1.84 13.71
C ARG A 1 1.32 2.81 14.78
N ALA A 2 1.59 4.08 14.46
CA ALA A 2 1.97 5.15 15.40
C ALA A 2 1.46 5.00 16.84
N ALA A 3 0.14 5.00 17.07
CA ALA A 3 -0.43 4.90 18.42
C ALA A 3 -0.09 3.57 19.14
N LEU A 4 -0.05 2.45 18.41
CA LEU A 4 0.40 1.15 18.94
C LEU A 4 1.89 1.16 19.30
N GLU A 5 2.67 2.04 18.67
CA GLU A 5 4.10 2.25 18.92
C GLU A 5 4.36 3.42 19.90
N GLY A 6 3.31 3.98 20.53
CA GLY A 6 3.43 5.05 21.52
C GLY A 6 3.76 6.44 20.93
N ARG A 7 3.69 6.61 19.60
CA ARG A 7 3.89 7.91 18.94
C ARG A 7 2.56 8.65 18.80
N GLU A 8 2.57 9.95 19.10
CA GLU A 8 1.40 10.83 18.98
C GLU A 8 1.19 11.38 17.56
N TYR A 9 2.12 11.09 16.65
CA TYR A 9 2.06 11.53 15.25
C TYR A 9 2.38 10.38 14.29
N VAL A 10 1.81 10.47 13.10
CA VAL A 10 1.97 9.51 12.01
C VAL A 10 3.19 9.90 11.19
N ILE A 11 4.04 8.91 10.84
CA ILE A 11 5.12 9.07 9.86
C ILE A 11 4.77 8.32 8.57
N PRO A 12 5.42 8.62 7.44
CA PRO A 12 5.13 7.94 6.17
C PRO A 12 5.18 6.41 6.26
N ASP A 13 6.11 5.84 7.03
CA ASP A 13 6.24 4.39 7.19
C ASP A 13 5.03 3.74 7.87
N ASP A 14 4.30 4.46 8.72
CA ASP A 14 3.03 3.96 9.28
C ASP A 14 1.99 3.73 8.21
N VAL A 15 1.94 4.64 7.23
CA VAL A 15 0.99 4.58 6.11
C VAL A 15 1.41 3.48 5.15
N LYS A 16 2.71 3.42 4.80
CA LYS A 16 3.26 2.38 3.93
C LYS A 16 2.99 0.98 4.47
N ALA A 17 3.21 0.76 5.77
CA ALA A 17 2.98 -0.53 6.42
C ALA A 17 1.51 -0.99 6.42
N LEU A 18 0.56 -0.06 6.24
CA LEU A 18 -0.88 -0.37 6.20
C LEU A 18 -1.44 -0.37 4.78
N ALA A 19 -0.67 0.06 3.78
CA ALA A 19 -1.18 0.28 2.43
C ALA A 19 -1.69 -1.01 1.77
N VAL A 20 -0.91 -2.11 1.79
CA VAL A 20 -1.32 -3.40 1.22
C VAL A 20 -2.61 -3.94 1.85
N PRO A 21 -2.69 -4.17 3.18
CA PRO A 21 -3.90 -4.75 3.78
C PRO A 21 -5.14 -3.84 3.65
N VAL A 22 -4.98 -2.52 3.50
CA VAL A 22 -6.09 -1.57 3.33
C VAL A 22 -6.56 -1.48 1.88
N LEU A 23 -5.65 -1.51 0.90
CA LEU A 23 -5.96 -1.24 -0.50
C LEU A 23 -6.23 -2.50 -1.34
N ARG A 24 -5.69 -3.67 -0.97
CA ARG A 24 -5.84 -4.91 -1.76
C ARG A 24 -7.28 -5.36 -2.02
N HIS A 25 -8.24 -4.89 -1.24
CA HIS A 25 -9.67 -5.21 -1.40
C HIS A 25 -10.48 -4.01 -1.89
N ARG A 26 -9.83 -2.87 -2.19
CA ARG A 26 -10.45 -1.60 -2.61
C ARG A 26 -10.11 -1.23 -4.05
N LEU A 27 -9.33 -2.05 -4.71
CA LEU A 27 -8.93 -1.87 -6.10
C LEU A 27 -9.52 -3.00 -6.93
N THR A 28 -9.63 -2.75 -8.23
CA THR A 28 -10.09 -3.75 -9.20
C THR A 28 -9.05 -3.81 -10.31
N LEU A 29 -8.57 -5.01 -10.64
CA LEU A 29 -7.67 -5.19 -11.77
C LEU A 29 -8.45 -4.97 -13.07
N SER A 30 -7.75 -4.45 -14.08
CA SER A 30 -8.29 -4.50 -15.43
C SER A 30 -8.27 -5.95 -15.93
N PRO A 31 -9.16 -6.34 -16.86
CA PRO A 31 -9.13 -7.69 -17.44
C PRO A 31 -7.75 -8.06 -18.03
N ALA A 32 -7.05 -7.09 -18.63
CA ALA A 32 -5.69 -7.31 -19.14
C ALA A 32 -4.70 -7.69 -18.01
N ALA A 33 -4.75 -6.99 -16.87
CA ALA A 33 -3.90 -7.29 -15.72
C ALA A 33 -4.22 -8.66 -15.09
N GLU A 34 -5.49 -9.06 -15.08
CA GLU A 34 -5.88 -10.41 -14.62
C GLU A 34 -5.35 -11.50 -15.57
N ILE A 35 -5.46 -11.29 -16.88
CA ILE A 35 -4.93 -12.22 -17.91
C ILE A 35 -3.41 -12.36 -17.81
N GLU A 36 -2.71 -11.26 -17.52
CA GLU A 36 -1.26 -11.24 -17.27
C GLU A 36 -0.87 -11.88 -15.93
N GLY A 37 -1.84 -12.30 -15.10
CA GLY A 37 -1.59 -12.93 -13.81
C GLY A 37 -1.00 -11.98 -12.78
N ARG A 38 -1.29 -10.68 -12.87
CA ARG A 38 -0.79 -9.69 -11.91
C ARG A 38 -1.41 -9.92 -10.54
N ASP A 39 -0.57 -9.94 -9.51
CA ASP A 39 -1.01 -9.98 -8.13
C ASP A 39 -1.30 -8.57 -7.60
N MET A 40 -2.48 -8.40 -6.99
CA MET A 40 -2.90 -7.12 -6.44
C MET A 40 -2.05 -6.70 -5.23
N GLU A 41 -1.60 -7.64 -4.40
CA GLU A 41 -0.76 -7.30 -3.23
C GLU A 41 0.61 -6.79 -3.68
N ALA A 42 1.25 -7.52 -4.60
CA ALA A 42 2.52 -7.10 -5.22
C ALA A 42 2.39 -5.72 -5.91
N LEU A 43 1.30 -5.49 -6.65
CA LEU A 43 1.06 -4.21 -7.32
C LEU A 43 0.94 -3.05 -6.33
N VAL A 44 0.18 -3.22 -5.24
CA VAL A 44 0.05 -2.17 -4.22
C VAL A 44 1.39 -1.90 -3.56
N ALA A 45 2.17 -2.93 -3.24
CA ALA A 45 3.50 -2.76 -2.65
C ALA A 45 4.43 -1.98 -3.58
N GLU A 46 4.47 -2.31 -4.87
CA GLU A 46 5.28 -1.62 -5.88
C GLU A 46 4.91 -0.13 -6.00
N LEU A 47 3.62 0.19 -6.06
CA LEU A 47 3.14 1.56 -6.18
C LEU A 47 3.49 2.41 -4.95
N VAL A 48 3.39 1.82 -3.76
CA VAL A 48 3.71 2.50 -2.49
C VAL A 48 5.21 2.77 -2.38
N GLU A 49 6.05 1.83 -2.79
CA GLU A 49 7.51 2.02 -2.80
C GLU A 49 7.97 3.05 -3.84
N ALA A 50 7.33 3.08 -5.01
CA ALA A 50 7.61 4.09 -6.04
C ALA A 50 7.18 5.51 -5.64
N THR A 51 6.29 5.65 -4.66
CA THR A 51 5.78 6.94 -4.19
C THR A 51 6.75 7.59 -3.20
N GLN A 52 7.22 8.79 -3.51
CA GLN A 52 8.09 9.56 -2.62
C GLN A 52 7.34 9.97 -1.34
N ALA A 53 8.00 9.80 -0.20
CA ALA A 53 7.50 10.32 1.06
C ALA A 53 7.50 11.86 1.05
N PRO A 54 6.52 12.51 1.72
CA PRO A 54 6.53 13.95 1.94
C PRO A 54 7.82 14.40 2.65
N ARG A 55 8.29 15.61 2.34
CA ARG A 55 9.43 16.26 3.01
C ARG A 55 9.03 16.85 4.35
#